data_AF-A0A1R0LE54-F1
#
_entry.id   AF-A0A1R0LE54-F1
#
_cell.length_a   1.000
_cell.length_b   1.000
_cell.length_c   1.000
_cell.angle_alpha   90.00
_cell.angle_beta   90.00
_cell.angle_gamma   90.00
#
_symmetry.space_group_name_H-M   'P 1'
#
loop_
_entity.id
_entity.type
_entity.pdbx_description
1 polymer ?
#
loop_
_entity_poly.entity_id
_entity_poly.type
_entity_poly.pdbx_seq_one_letter_code
_entity_poly.pdbx_strand_id
1 'polypeptide(L)'
;MRFYLTTHKRHWVRLTRVPLFLKSEHFAAAVKLHPAQGPYAVDSGGFTELQRHGRWTRAPRQYVDDLRRIWECVGPYDWAAPQDWMCEDLIIHGGTAGPLTFAGTRLSVREHQRRTVANFLELRALAPELRIIPVLQGRTIADYEWCAERYARAGVDLAREPVVGLGSVCRLQSTREGAAIVTAMAARGLRLHGFGFKTLGLEQVGHLLASADSAAWSYHARKRPPMPGHTHKNCANCLPYALRWRDRVLNALPPWHQPPLS
;
A
#
# COMPACT_ATOMS: atom_id res chain seq x y z
N MET A 1 -1.28 12.94 -9.10
CA MET A 1 -0.89 11.98 -8.05
C MET A 1 -0.27 10.80 -8.76
N ARG A 2 0.82 10.18 -8.26
CA ARG A 2 1.28 8.91 -8.84
C ARG A 2 0.31 7.79 -8.44
N PHE A 3 -0.30 7.14 -9.43
CA PHE A 3 -1.24 6.05 -9.18
C PHE A 3 -0.66 4.71 -9.59
N TYR A 4 -0.46 3.83 -8.61
CA TYR A 4 0.03 2.48 -8.79
C TYR A 4 -1.11 1.50 -9.03
N LEU A 5 -1.02 0.72 -10.10
CA LEU A 5 -1.94 -0.37 -10.38
C LEU A 5 -1.55 -1.60 -9.56
N THR A 6 -2.34 -1.93 -8.55
CA THR A 6 -2.03 -3.04 -7.66
C THR A 6 -2.34 -4.37 -8.34
N THR A 7 -1.38 -5.29 -8.37
CA THR A 7 -1.55 -6.58 -9.04
C THR A 7 -0.83 -7.71 -8.31
N HIS A 8 -1.39 -8.92 -8.44
CA HIS A 8 -0.73 -10.15 -8.01
C HIS A 8 0.09 -10.80 -9.13
N LYS A 9 0.03 -10.25 -10.35
CA LYS A 9 0.75 -10.77 -11.51
C LYS A 9 2.16 -10.15 -11.57
N ARG A 10 3.09 -10.71 -10.79
CA ARG A 10 4.48 -10.21 -10.71
C ARG A 10 5.14 -9.97 -12.08
N HIS A 11 4.88 -10.82 -13.07
CA HIS A 11 5.50 -10.73 -14.38
C HIS A 11 5.01 -9.52 -15.19
N TRP A 12 4.00 -8.77 -14.73
CA TRP A 12 3.57 -7.54 -15.38
C TRP A 12 4.61 -6.44 -15.29
N VAL A 13 5.55 -6.50 -14.33
CA VAL A 13 6.68 -5.55 -14.27
C VAL A 13 7.46 -5.50 -15.59
N ARG A 14 7.54 -6.61 -16.33
CA ARG A 14 8.23 -6.66 -17.64
C ARG A 14 7.31 -6.42 -18.85
N LEU A 15 6.04 -6.08 -18.64
CA LEU A 15 5.04 -5.96 -19.72
C LEU A 15 4.45 -4.55 -19.85
N THR A 16 4.73 -3.65 -18.91
CA THR A 16 4.18 -2.30 -18.92
C THR A 16 5.11 -1.32 -18.23
N ARG A 17 5.03 -0.07 -18.67
CA ARG A 17 5.68 1.08 -18.01
C ARG A 17 4.76 1.76 -16.99
N VAL A 18 3.51 1.32 -16.87
CA VAL A 18 2.56 1.86 -15.89
C VAL A 18 3.04 1.55 -14.47
N PRO A 19 3.00 2.50 -13.53
CA PRO A 19 3.38 2.25 -12.15
C PRO A 19 2.59 1.09 -11.54
N LEU A 20 3.28 0.11 -10.95
CA LEU A 20 2.66 -1.06 -10.32
C LEU A 20 2.87 -1.10 -8.80
N PHE A 21 1.93 -1.69 -8.07
CA PHE A 21 2.10 -2.00 -6.65
C PHE A 21 1.95 -3.51 -6.43
N LEU A 22 2.95 -4.14 -5.83
CA LEU A 22 3.03 -5.61 -5.75
C LEU A 22 3.49 -6.08 -4.38
N LYS A 23 2.90 -7.16 -3.90
CA LYS A 23 3.34 -7.84 -2.67
C LYS A 23 4.70 -8.50 -2.85
N SER A 24 5.59 -8.30 -1.88
CA SER A 24 6.91 -8.93 -1.80
C SER A 24 6.84 -10.46 -1.90
N GLU A 25 5.87 -11.09 -1.25
CA GLU A 25 5.63 -12.55 -1.28
C GLU A 25 5.52 -13.12 -2.71
N HIS A 26 4.89 -12.38 -3.63
CA HIS A 26 4.76 -12.84 -5.02
C HIS A 26 6.11 -12.93 -5.72
N PHE A 27 7.08 -12.10 -5.34
CA PHE A 27 8.45 -12.16 -5.84
C PHE A 27 9.27 -13.21 -5.10
N ALA A 28 9.17 -13.26 -3.76
CA ALA A 28 9.92 -14.20 -2.93
C ALA A 28 9.69 -15.66 -3.35
N ALA A 29 8.43 -16.03 -3.61
CA ALA A 29 8.05 -17.38 -4.05
C ALA A 29 8.41 -17.69 -5.51
N ALA A 30 8.94 -16.73 -6.27
CA ALA A 30 9.24 -16.93 -7.68
C ALA A 30 10.61 -17.59 -7.87
N VAL A 31 10.69 -18.60 -8.75
CA VAL A 31 11.98 -19.13 -9.22
C VAL A 31 12.69 -18.10 -10.11
N LYS A 32 11.94 -17.46 -11.01
CA LYS A 32 12.45 -16.45 -11.96
C LYS A 32 11.81 -15.10 -11.74
N LEU A 33 12.66 -14.08 -11.71
CA LEU A 33 12.32 -12.66 -11.68
C LEU A 33 12.70 -12.01 -13.01
N HIS A 34 12.03 -10.91 -13.35
CA HIS A 34 12.25 -10.18 -14.59
C HIS A 34 12.49 -8.71 -14.27
N PRO A 35 13.41 -8.04 -14.98
CA PRO A 35 13.58 -6.60 -14.86
C PRO A 35 12.27 -5.85 -15.14
N ALA A 36 12.01 -4.82 -14.34
CA ALA A 36 10.88 -3.93 -14.53
C ALA A 36 11.11 -3.00 -15.74
N GLN A 37 10.05 -2.76 -16.52
CA GLN A 37 10.04 -1.77 -17.61
C GLN A 37 9.65 -0.37 -17.14
N GLY A 38 9.03 -0.25 -15.96
CA GLY A 38 8.58 1.02 -15.40
C GLY A 38 8.56 1.00 -13.87
N PRO A 39 8.07 2.09 -13.26
CA PRO A 39 8.11 2.25 -11.82
C PRO A 39 7.26 1.21 -11.09
N TYR A 40 7.69 0.84 -9.89
CA TYR A 40 6.88 0.01 -9.02
C TYR A 40 7.23 0.24 -7.57
N ALA A 41 6.27 -0.05 -6.70
CA ALA A 41 6.46 -0.07 -5.26
C ALA A 41 6.07 -1.45 -4.68
N VAL A 42 6.59 -1.76 -3.51
CA VAL A 42 6.48 -3.08 -2.90
C VAL A 42 5.65 -3.03 -1.61
N ASP A 43 4.64 -3.90 -1.52
CA ASP A 43 3.84 -4.14 -0.33
C ASP A 43 4.49 -5.24 0.53
N SER A 44 4.48 -5.06 1.85
CA SER A 44 5.04 -6.02 2.80
C SER A 44 4.16 -7.26 2.98
N GLY A 45 2.88 -7.18 2.61
CA GLY A 45 1.91 -8.26 2.82
C GLY A 45 1.15 -8.18 4.15
N GLY A 46 1.31 -7.09 4.92
CA GLY A 46 0.83 -7.01 6.32
C GLY A 46 -0.63 -7.33 6.53
N PHE A 47 -1.50 -6.91 5.61
CA PHE A 47 -2.92 -7.29 5.64
C PHE A 47 -3.13 -8.80 5.72
N THR A 48 -2.41 -9.58 4.91
CA THR A 48 -2.59 -11.03 4.86
C THR A 48 -2.01 -11.71 6.10
N GLU A 49 -0.84 -11.28 6.55
CA GLU A 49 -0.18 -11.80 7.76
C GLU A 49 -1.05 -11.59 9.01
N LEU A 50 -1.47 -10.34 9.26
CA LEU A 50 -2.26 -10.03 10.45
C LEU A 50 -3.68 -10.58 10.39
N GLN A 51 -4.30 -10.61 9.20
CA GLN A 51 -5.60 -11.26 9.02
C GLN A 51 -5.52 -12.74 9.40
N ARG A 52 -4.56 -13.49 8.85
CA ARG A 52 -4.52 -14.95 8.98
C ARG A 52 -3.94 -15.41 10.31
N HIS A 53 -2.93 -14.69 10.82
CA HIS A 53 -2.12 -15.16 11.94
C HIS A 53 -2.21 -14.26 13.16
N GLY A 54 -2.77 -13.05 13.04
CA GLY A 54 -2.78 -12.06 14.13
C GLY A 54 -1.38 -11.57 14.53
N ARG A 55 -0.36 -11.88 13.71
CA ARG A 55 1.04 -11.54 13.92
C ARG A 55 1.80 -11.65 12.60
N TRP A 56 2.99 -11.05 12.56
CA TRP A 56 3.97 -11.33 11.52
C TRP A 56 4.62 -12.69 11.76
N THR A 57 4.66 -13.51 10.72
CA THR A 57 5.36 -14.81 10.67
C THR A 57 6.69 -14.70 9.93
N ARG A 58 6.77 -13.78 8.97
CA ARG A 58 8.01 -13.39 8.28
C ARG A 58 8.86 -12.47 9.16
N ALA A 59 10.10 -12.86 9.43
CA ALA A 59 11.04 -12.05 10.23
C ALA A 59 11.58 -10.83 9.45
N PRO A 60 11.96 -9.74 10.13
CA PRO A 60 12.52 -8.54 9.50
C PRO A 60 13.72 -8.80 8.58
N ARG A 61 14.66 -9.65 9.02
CA ARG A 61 15.82 -10.04 8.19
C ARG A 61 15.40 -10.76 6.90
N GLN A 62 14.46 -11.70 7.01
CA GLN A 62 13.93 -12.39 5.84
C GLN A 62 13.23 -11.42 4.88
N TYR A 63 12.48 -10.45 5.40
CA TYR A 63 11.84 -9.43 4.57
C TYR A 63 12.87 -8.55 3.85
N VAL A 64 13.94 -8.15 4.54
CA VAL A 64 15.07 -7.40 3.95
C VAL A 64 15.74 -8.21 2.82
N ASP A 65 16.02 -9.49 3.05
CA ASP A 65 16.63 -10.36 2.03
C ASP A 65 15.74 -10.49 0.79
N ASP A 66 14.43 -10.61 0.98
CA ASP A 66 13.46 -10.58 -0.12
C ASP A 66 13.49 -9.25 -0.88
N LEU A 67 13.56 -8.11 -0.17
CA LEU A 67 13.64 -6.80 -0.80
C LEU A 67 14.96 -6.59 -1.57
N ARG A 68 16.10 -7.06 -1.04
CA ARG A 68 17.39 -7.04 -1.76
C ARG A 68 17.31 -7.87 -3.03
N ARG A 69 16.78 -9.07 -2.94
CA ARG A 69 16.59 -9.94 -4.11
C ARG A 69 15.67 -9.29 -5.16
N ILE A 70 14.58 -8.64 -4.74
CA ILE A 70 13.72 -7.88 -5.64
C ILE A 70 14.51 -6.75 -6.29
N TRP A 71 15.27 -5.98 -5.51
CA TRP A 71 16.09 -4.87 -6.00
C TRP A 71 17.10 -5.33 -7.06
N GLU A 72 17.85 -6.39 -6.78
CA GLU A 72 18.88 -6.94 -7.65
C GLU A 72 18.32 -7.54 -8.95
N CYS A 73 17.21 -8.28 -8.85
CA CYS A 73 16.69 -9.06 -9.98
C CYS A 73 15.62 -8.34 -10.81
N VAL A 74 14.86 -7.43 -10.20
CA VAL A 74 13.75 -6.69 -10.84
C VAL A 74 14.17 -5.24 -11.11
N GLY A 75 15.09 -4.68 -10.32
CA GLY A 75 15.57 -3.31 -10.41
C GLY A 75 15.20 -2.47 -9.19
N PRO A 76 15.57 -1.19 -9.16
CA PRO A 76 15.20 -0.30 -8.07
C PRO A 76 13.69 -0.05 -8.06
N TYR A 77 13.04 -0.30 -6.93
CA TYR A 77 11.67 0.15 -6.69
C TYR A 77 11.64 1.63 -6.24
N ASP A 78 10.47 2.28 -6.38
CA ASP A 78 10.25 3.63 -5.87
C ASP A 78 10.35 3.63 -4.33
N TRP A 79 9.68 2.69 -3.69
CA TRP A 79 9.75 2.43 -2.25
C TRP A 79 9.14 1.06 -1.89
N ALA A 80 9.41 0.58 -0.67
CA ALA A 80 8.78 -0.58 -0.05
C ALA A 80 8.10 -0.18 1.26
N ALA A 81 6.90 -0.70 1.50
CA ALA A 81 6.21 -0.58 2.79
C ALA A 81 6.96 -1.39 3.87
N PRO A 82 6.96 -0.97 5.14
CA PRO A 82 7.51 -1.75 6.24
C PRO A 82 6.54 -2.88 6.64
N GLN A 83 6.92 -3.71 7.61
CA GLN A 83 6.02 -4.70 8.22
C GLN A 83 5.18 -4.04 9.32
N ASP A 84 4.31 -3.12 8.90
CA ASP A 84 3.43 -2.33 9.76
C ASP A 84 2.29 -3.14 10.39
N TRP A 85 1.63 -2.52 11.37
CA TRP A 85 0.53 -3.12 12.13
C TRP A 85 -0.71 -2.25 12.00
N MET A 86 -1.68 -2.72 11.21
CA MET A 86 -2.89 -1.95 10.91
C MET A 86 -3.93 -2.03 12.03
N CYS A 87 -4.55 -0.90 12.29
CA CYS A 87 -5.41 -0.64 13.44
C CYS A 87 -6.91 -0.86 13.15
N GLU A 88 -7.31 -1.46 12.03
CA GLU A 88 -8.73 -1.73 11.78
C GLU A 88 -9.33 -2.71 12.80
N ASP A 89 -10.62 -2.55 13.13
CA ASP A 89 -11.28 -3.34 14.18
C ASP A 89 -11.18 -4.84 13.93
N LEU A 90 -11.33 -5.28 12.68
CA LEU A 90 -11.22 -6.69 12.32
C LEU A 90 -9.78 -7.22 12.51
N ILE A 91 -8.75 -6.39 12.32
CA ILE A 91 -7.36 -6.78 12.55
C ILE A 91 -7.06 -6.85 14.05
N ILE A 92 -7.60 -5.92 14.85
CA ILE A 92 -7.40 -5.91 16.30
C ILE A 92 -8.25 -6.99 16.99
N HIS A 93 -9.56 -6.94 16.78
CA HIS A 93 -10.55 -7.75 17.50
C HIS A 93 -10.90 -9.07 16.80
N GLY A 94 -10.42 -9.31 15.58
CA GLY A 94 -10.76 -10.51 14.83
C GLY A 94 -12.22 -10.51 14.37
N GLY A 95 -12.70 -11.69 13.96
CA GLY A 95 -14.08 -11.90 13.50
C GLY A 95 -14.16 -12.21 12.02
N THR A 96 -15.33 -11.98 11.42
CA THR A 96 -15.61 -12.36 10.03
C THR A 96 -16.16 -11.16 9.25
N ALA A 97 -15.67 -10.97 8.02
CA ALA A 97 -16.21 -9.98 7.10
C ALA A 97 -16.33 -10.57 5.69
N GLY A 98 -17.56 -10.92 5.31
CA GLY A 98 -17.81 -11.67 4.08
C GLY A 98 -17.11 -13.03 4.13
N PRO A 99 -16.32 -13.42 3.11
CA PRO A 99 -15.64 -14.72 3.08
C PRO A 99 -14.34 -14.75 3.91
N LEU A 100 -14.00 -13.65 4.59
CA LEU A 100 -12.72 -13.48 5.26
C LEU A 100 -12.87 -13.64 6.77
N THR A 101 -12.05 -14.50 7.36
CA THR A 101 -11.88 -14.67 8.81
C THR A 101 -10.61 -13.97 9.27
N PHE A 102 -10.67 -13.29 10.41
CA PHE A 102 -9.57 -12.55 11.02
C PHE A 102 -9.23 -13.14 12.37
N ALA A 103 -7.96 -13.50 12.57
CA ALA A 103 -7.47 -14.04 13.83
C ALA A 103 -7.63 -13.06 14.99
N GLY A 104 -7.41 -11.77 14.73
CA GLY A 104 -7.39 -10.72 15.74
C GLY A 104 -6.07 -10.71 16.50
N THR A 105 -5.34 -9.60 16.42
CA THR A 105 -4.08 -9.43 17.16
C THR A 105 -4.29 -9.32 18.67
N ARG A 106 -5.48 -8.84 19.09
CA ARG A 106 -5.84 -8.52 20.49
C ARG A 106 -4.95 -7.46 21.15
N LEU A 107 -4.33 -6.60 20.34
CA LEU A 107 -3.46 -5.52 20.80
C LEU A 107 -4.15 -4.17 20.66
N SER A 108 -3.74 -3.18 21.45
CA SER A 108 -4.23 -1.82 21.32
C SER A 108 -3.66 -1.13 20.07
N VAL A 109 -4.35 -0.07 19.61
CA VAL A 109 -3.85 0.86 18.58
C VAL A 109 -2.45 1.37 18.94
N ARG A 110 -2.20 1.68 20.22
CA ARG A 110 -0.89 2.13 20.71
C ARG A 110 0.21 1.09 20.52
N GLU A 111 -0.11 -0.16 20.77
CA GLU A 111 0.84 -1.24 20.60
C GLU A 111 1.13 -1.50 19.11
N HIS A 112 0.13 -1.39 18.24
CA HIS A 112 0.32 -1.42 16.79
C HIS A 112 1.23 -0.29 16.29
N GLN A 113 1.00 0.94 16.76
CA GLN A 113 1.87 2.08 16.46
C GLN A 113 3.30 1.82 16.94
N ARG A 114 3.47 1.28 18.16
CA ARG A 114 4.79 0.95 18.70
C ARG A 114 5.53 -0.05 17.81
N ARG A 115 4.86 -1.14 17.44
CA ARG A 115 5.47 -2.19 16.61
C ARG A 115 5.75 -1.71 15.19
N THR A 116 4.88 -0.89 14.62
CA THR A 116 5.09 -0.29 13.30
C THR A 116 6.34 0.59 13.28
N VAL A 117 6.47 1.52 14.22
CA VAL A 117 7.64 2.40 14.30
C VAL A 117 8.92 1.59 14.59
N ALA A 118 8.86 0.65 15.54
CA ALA A 118 10.02 -0.20 15.86
C ALA A 118 10.47 -1.03 14.66
N ASN A 119 9.54 -1.63 13.91
CA ASN A 119 9.86 -2.39 12.71
C ASN A 119 10.48 -1.50 11.63
N PHE A 120 9.93 -0.31 11.37
CA PHE A 120 10.52 0.62 10.41
C PHE A 120 11.97 0.97 10.74
N LEU A 121 12.26 1.26 12.01
CA LEU A 121 13.62 1.57 12.47
C LEU A 121 14.55 0.37 12.31
N GLU A 122 14.10 -0.83 12.68
CA GLU A 122 14.85 -2.07 12.51
C GLU A 122 15.17 -2.33 11.04
N LEU A 123 14.19 -2.22 10.15
CA LEU A 123 14.38 -2.44 8.72
C LEU A 123 15.38 -1.44 8.11
N ARG A 124 15.30 -0.16 8.47
CA ARG A 124 16.28 0.85 8.01
C ARG A 124 17.67 0.66 8.60
N ALA A 125 17.78 0.11 9.80
CA ALA A 125 19.07 -0.25 10.38
C ALA A 125 19.68 -1.48 9.67
N LEU A 126 18.86 -2.48 9.32
CA LEU A 126 19.29 -3.69 8.61
C LEU A 126 19.64 -3.45 7.14
N ALA A 127 18.98 -2.49 6.49
CA ALA A 127 19.15 -2.20 5.07
C ALA A 127 19.01 -0.69 4.76
N PRO A 128 19.96 0.16 5.19
CA PRO A 128 19.92 1.60 4.96
C PRO A 128 19.99 1.98 3.47
N GLU A 129 20.47 1.07 2.61
CA GLU A 129 20.53 1.24 1.16
C GLU A 129 19.15 1.10 0.48
N LEU A 130 18.19 0.45 1.13
CA LEU A 130 16.88 0.18 0.58
C LEU A 130 15.89 1.31 0.90
N ARG A 131 15.01 1.60 -0.07
CA ARG A 131 13.99 2.66 0.04
C ARG A 131 12.76 2.19 0.82
N ILE A 132 12.89 2.04 2.13
CA ILE A 132 11.78 1.64 3.02
C ILE A 132 11.15 2.89 3.62
N ILE A 133 9.85 3.09 3.40
CA ILE A 133 9.13 4.29 3.85
C ILE A 133 8.47 4.07 5.22
N PRO A 134 8.26 5.14 6.01
CA PRO A 134 7.44 5.03 7.22
C PRO A 134 5.95 4.91 6.87
N VAL A 135 5.20 4.30 7.77
CA VAL A 135 3.72 4.24 7.69
C VAL A 135 3.13 4.77 8.99
N LEU A 136 2.21 5.72 8.88
CA LEU A 136 1.38 6.17 9.98
C LEU A 136 0.20 5.21 10.17
N GLN A 137 -0.08 4.87 11.42
CA GLN A 137 -1.17 3.97 11.82
C GLN A 137 -2.06 4.62 12.86
N GLY A 138 -3.37 4.42 12.76
CA GLY A 138 -4.34 5.01 13.67
C GLY A 138 -5.79 4.76 13.25
N ARG A 139 -6.73 5.25 14.06
CA ARG A 139 -8.17 5.19 13.76
C ARG A 139 -8.82 6.56 13.75
N THR A 140 -8.42 7.41 14.67
CA THR A 140 -8.83 8.81 14.77
C THR A 140 -7.68 9.73 14.38
N ILE A 141 -7.96 10.99 14.05
CA ILE A 141 -6.92 12.01 13.80
C ILE A 141 -5.90 12.03 14.94
N ALA A 142 -6.38 12.02 16.20
CA ALA A 142 -5.51 11.97 17.37
C ALA A 142 -4.54 10.78 17.31
N ASP A 143 -5.01 9.57 16.97
CA ASP A 143 -4.12 8.41 16.83
C ASP A 143 -3.01 8.67 15.81
N TYR A 144 -3.32 9.25 14.65
CA TYR A 144 -2.30 9.57 13.63
C TYR A 144 -1.31 10.62 14.12
N GLU A 145 -1.78 11.65 14.83
CA GLU A 145 -0.92 12.66 15.45
C GLU A 145 0.07 12.02 16.43
N TRP A 146 -0.42 11.14 17.31
CA TRP A 146 0.43 10.40 18.23
C TRP A 146 1.41 9.45 17.53
N CYS A 147 1.02 8.84 16.41
CA CYS A 147 1.93 8.01 15.62
C CYS A 147 3.05 8.87 15.02
N ALA A 148 2.72 10.06 14.50
CA ALA A 148 3.69 11.00 13.98
C ALA A 148 4.65 11.50 15.07
N GLU A 149 4.15 11.82 16.27
CA GLU A 149 4.99 12.15 17.42
C GLU A 149 5.94 11.01 17.78
N ARG A 150 5.50 9.75 17.65
CA ARG A 150 6.35 8.59 17.94
C ARG A 150 7.53 8.48 16.97
N TYR A 151 7.29 8.73 15.68
CA TYR A 151 8.39 8.84 14.70
C TYR A 151 9.32 10.00 15.05
N ALA A 152 8.78 11.17 15.39
CA ALA A 152 9.59 12.34 15.77
C ALA A 152 10.47 12.07 17.00
N ARG A 153 9.93 11.42 18.04
CA ARG A 153 10.71 11.01 19.24
C ARG A 153 11.78 9.97 18.94
N ALA A 154 11.61 9.19 17.87
CA ALA A 154 12.62 8.28 17.37
C ALA A 154 13.64 8.95 16.42
N GLY A 155 13.59 10.27 16.27
CA GLY A 155 14.49 11.05 15.41
C GLY A 155 14.14 10.99 13.91
N VAL A 156 12.92 10.56 13.56
CA VAL A 156 12.45 10.46 12.17
C VAL A 156 11.62 11.69 11.82
N ASP A 157 12.14 12.50 10.91
CA ASP A 157 11.40 13.64 10.33
C ASP A 157 10.58 13.18 9.11
N LEU A 158 9.29 12.95 9.34
CA LEU A 158 8.35 12.49 8.32
C LEU A 158 8.16 13.47 7.16
N ALA A 159 8.41 14.77 7.34
CA ALA A 159 8.27 15.75 6.26
C ALA A 159 9.42 15.63 5.24
N ARG A 160 10.58 15.10 5.67
CA ARG A 160 11.74 14.87 4.80
C ARG A 160 11.67 13.55 4.05
N GLU A 161 10.81 12.63 4.46
CA GLU A 161 10.63 11.33 3.82
C GLU A 161 9.95 11.49 2.44
N PRO A 162 10.43 10.79 1.39
CA PRO A 162 9.93 10.97 0.03
C PRO A 162 8.44 10.62 -0.11
N VAL A 163 8.00 9.65 0.70
CA VAL A 163 6.62 9.21 0.81
C VAL A 163 6.38 8.75 2.25
N VAL A 164 5.19 9.02 2.79
CA VAL A 164 4.71 8.49 4.08
C VAL A 164 3.43 7.72 3.82
N GLY A 165 3.41 6.42 4.12
CA GLY A 165 2.21 5.62 3.98
C GLY A 165 1.16 5.97 5.02
N LEU A 166 -0.11 5.96 4.62
CA LEU A 166 -1.24 6.16 5.51
C LEU A 166 -2.02 4.85 5.65
N GLY A 167 -1.66 4.07 6.68
CA GLY A 167 -2.28 2.79 6.99
C GLY A 167 -3.69 2.96 7.55
N SER A 168 -4.47 1.88 7.63
CA SER A 168 -5.81 1.85 8.27
C SER A 168 -6.92 2.77 7.72
N VAL A 169 -6.64 3.60 6.71
CA VAL A 169 -7.64 4.51 6.10
C VAL A 169 -8.45 3.85 4.97
N CYS A 170 -7.99 2.73 4.41
CA CYS A 170 -8.60 2.07 3.24
C CYS A 170 -10.11 1.81 3.38
N ARG A 171 -10.61 1.49 4.58
CA ARG A 171 -12.06 1.28 4.82
C ARG A 171 -12.82 2.56 5.20
N LEU A 172 -12.11 3.63 5.57
CA LEU A 172 -12.64 4.93 5.95
C LEU A 172 -12.61 5.94 4.78
N GLN A 173 -11.92 5.64 3.69
CA GLN A 173 -11.64 6.58 2.60
C GLN A 173 -12.87 7.24 1.93
N SER A 174 -14.06 6.66 2.06
CA SER A 174 -15.32 7.22 1.52
C SER A 174 -16.19 7.84 2.63
N THR A 175 -15.66 7.99 3.84
CA THR A 175 -16.34 8.59 4.98
C THR A 175 -15.78 9.99 5.22
N ARG A 176 -16.57 10.85 5.88
CA ARG A 176 -16.10 12.17 6.32
C ARG A 176 -14.88 12.08 7.23
N GLU A 177 -14.81 11.03 8.06
CA GLU A 177 -13.69 10.77 8.97
C GLU A 177 -12.41 10.44 8.20
N GLY A 178 -12.46 9.54 7.21
CA GLY A 178 -11.28 9.21 6.41
C GLY A 178 -10.74 10.42 5.65
N ALA A 179 -11.63 11.25 5.11
CA ALA A 179 -11.22 12.49 4.46
C ALA A 179 -10.58 13.47 5.44
N ALA A 180 -11.14 13.62 6.64
CA ALA A 180 -10.58 14.49 7.68
C ALA A 180 -9.18 14.04 8.14
N ILE A 181 -8.94 12.72 8.25
CA ILE A 181 -7.62 12.16 8.55
C ILE A 181 -6.62 12.50 7.45
N VAL A 182 -6.97 12.28 6.19
CA VAL A 182 -6.08 12.58 5.06
C VAL A 182 -5.76 14.08 5.01
N THR A 183 -6.76 14.94 5.18
CA THR A 183 -6.58 16.39 5.23
C THR A 183 -5.67 16.82 6.38
N ALA A 184 -5.89 16.31 7.59
CA ALA A 184 -5.06 16.63 8.75
C ALA A 184 -3.59 16.23 8.53
N MET A 185 -3.36 15.02 8.01
CA MET A 185 -2.00 14.54 7.75
C MET A 185 -1.33 15.25 6.57
N ALA A 186 -2.09 15.65 5.54
CA ALA A 186 -1.56 16.43 4.43
C ALA A 186 -1.20 17.86 4.87
N ALA A 187 -1.99 18.46 5.77
CA ALA A 187 -1.72 19.79 6.33
C ALA A 187 -0.40 19.84 7.14
N ARG A 188 0.11 18.69 7.60
CA ARG A 188 1.45 18.55 8.19
C ARG A 188 2.59 18.57 7.15
N GLY A 189 2.29 18.80 5.87
CA GLY A 189 3.27 18.82 4.78
C GLY A 189 3.75 17.43 4.36
N LEU A 190 3.05 16.36 4.74
CA LEU A 190 3.47 14.99 4.46
C LEU A 190 3.15 14.58 3.02
N ARG A 191 4.09 13.87 2.39
CA ARG A 191 3.91 13.27 1.05
C ARG A 191 3.18 11.93 1.16
N LEU A 192 1.86 11.98 1.31
CA LEU A 192 1.07 10.81 1.65
C LEU A 192 0.95 9.77 0.52
N HIS A 193 1.05 8.49 0.88
CA HIS A 193 0.58 7.37 0.08
C HIS A 193 -0.71 6.79 0.66
N GLY A 194 -1.79 6.79 -0.14
CA GLY A 194 -3.06 6.17 0.22
C GLY A 194 -3.13 4.71 -0.20
N PHE A 195 -3.07 3.79 0.78
CA PHE A 195 -3.16 2.35 0.51
C PHE A 195 -4.59 1.91 0.12
N GLY A 196 -4.73 1.21 -1.00
CA GLY A 196 -5.98 0.57 -1.42
C GLY A 196 -7.14 1.53 -1.70
N PHE A 197 -6.85 2.74 -2.19
CA PHE A 197 -7.87 3.73 -2.47
C PHE A 197 -8.78 3.31 -3.65
N LYS A 198 -10.05 3.71 -3.60
CA LYS A 198 -11.08 3.49 -4.64
C LYS A 198 -11.48 4.84 -5.23
N THR A 199 -12.13 4.81 -6.40
CA THR A 199 -12.49 6.00 -7.18
C THR A 199 -13.15 7.09 -6.32
N LEU A 200 -14.20 6.77 -5.55
CA LEU A 200 -14.88 7.77 -4.71
C LEU A 200 -13.97 8.41 -3.64
N GLY A 201 -13.10 7.63 -3.00
CA GLY A 201 -12.14 8.17 -2.04
C GLY A 201 -11.10 9.06 -2.73
N LEU A 202 -10.65 8.68 -3.93
CA LEU A 202 -9.72 9.48 -4.73
C LEU A 202 -10.35 10.78 -5.26
N GLU A 203 -11.63 10.77 -5.61
CA GLU A 203 -12.37 11.99 -5.97
C GLU A 203 -12.42 12.96 -4.78
N GLN A 204 -12.52 12.46 -3.55
CA GLN A 204 -12.62 13.32 -2.37
C GLN A 204 -11.27 13.88 -1.92
N VAL A 205 -10.22 13.06 -1.87
CA VAL A 205 -8.93 13.44 -1.26
C VAL A 205 -7.69 13.12 -2.11
N GLY A 206 -7.85 12.66 -3.36
CA GLY A 206 -6.72 12.29 -4.21
C GLY A 206 -5.77 13.46 -4.51
N HIS A 207 -6.26 14.70 -4.48
CA HIS A 207 -5.44 15.90 -4.62
C HIS A 207 -4.49 16.16 -3.43
N LEU A 208 -4.78 15.56 -2.26
CA LEU A 208 -3.96 15.64 -1.05
C LEU A 208 -2.91 14.52 -0.96
N LEU A 209 -2.91 13.58 -1.90
CA LEU A 209 -2.02 12.43 -1.90
C LEU A 209 -0.87 12.62 -2.91
N ALA A 210 0.35 12.32 -2.49
CA ALA A 210 1.48 12.22 -3.40
C ALA A 210 1.33 10.98 -4.30
N SER A 211 0.86 9.87 -3.71
CA SER A 211 0.54 8.66 -4.46
C SER A 211 -0.60 7.85 -3.84
N ALA A 212 -1.15 6.90 -4.61
CA ALA A 212 -2.13 5.93 -4.13
C ALA A 212 -2.05 4.64 -4.95
N ASP A 213 -2.60 3.56 -4.42
CA ASP A 213 -2.71 2.28 -5.13
C ASP A 213 -4.15 1.72 -5.10
N SER A 214 -4.46 0.80 -6.01
CA SER A 214 -5.73 0.06 -5.96
C SER A 214 -5.70 -1.26 -6.71
N ALA A 215 -6.26 -2.30 -6.07
CA ALA A 215 -6.54 -3.61 -6.69
C ALA A 215 -8.01 -3.77 -7.13
N ALA A 216 -8.83 -2.70 -7.05
CA ALA A 216 -10.27 -2.79 -7.25
C ALA A 216 -10.65 -3.31 -8.66
N TRP A 217 -9.82 -3.06 -9.69
CA TRP A 217 -10.01 -3.57 -11.05
C TRP A 217 -10.27 -5.08 -11.10
N SER A 218 -9.57 -5.88 -10.29
CA SER A 218 -9.66 -7.35 -10.34
C SER A 218 -11.00 -7.82 -9.79
N TYR A 219 -11.51 -7.17 -8.75
CA TYR A 219 -12.85 -7.42 -8.23
C TYR A 219 -13.93 -7.01 -9.23
N HIS A 220 -13.81 -5.83 -9.86
CA HIS A 220 -14.73 -5.39 -10.91
C HIS A 220 -14.77 -6.36 -12.09
N ALA A 221 -13.61 -6.86 -12.51
CA ALA A 221 -13.50 -7.81 -13.59
C ALA A 221 -14.16 -9.16 -13.25
N ARG A 222 -14.06 -9.66 -12.01
CA ARG A 222 -14.72 -10.92 -11.60
C ARG A 222 -16.24 -10.91 -11.77
N LYS A 223 -16.85 -9.72 -11.74
CA LYS A 223 -18.30 -9.52 -11.80
C LYS A 223 -18.82 -9.12 -13.18
N ARG A 224 -17.98 -9.19 -14.22
CA ARG A 224 -18.31 -8.76 -15.58
C ARG A 224 -17.94 -9.85 -16.59
N PRO A 225 -18.63 -9.89 -17.74
CA PRO A 225 -18.20 -10.74 -18.84
C PRO A 225 -16.77 -10.37 -19.27
N PRO A 226 -16.04 -11.31 -19.88
CA PRO A 226 -14.73 -11.02 -20.45
C PRO A 226 -14.82 -9.92 -21.53
N MET A 227 -13.71 -9.24 -21.78
CA MET A 227 -13.61 -8.29 -22.89
C MET A 227 -13.85 -8.98 -24.23
N PRO A 228 -14.36 -8.27 -25.27
CA PRO A 228 -14.43 -8.83 -26.61
C PRO A 228 -13.10 -9.45 -27.06
N GLY A 229 -13.16 -10.66 -27.61
CA GLY A 229 -11.98 -11.43 -28.04
C GLY A 229 -11.28 -12.25 -26.95
N HIS A 230 -11.70 -12.15 -25.69
CA HIS A 230 -11.16 -12.98 -24.61
C HIS A 230 -12.00 -14.23 -24.38
N THR A 231 -11.37 -15.40 -24.28
CA THR A 231 -12.04 -16.72 -24.20
C THR A 231 -12.21 -17.29 -22.78
N HIS A 232 -11.79 -16.56 -21.74
CA HIS A 232 -11.87 -17.00 -20.35
C HIS A 232 -13.10 -16.46 -19.61
N LYS A 233 -13.46 -17.05 -18.47
CA LYS A 233 -14.66 -16.69 -17.67
C LYS A 233 -14.77 -15.20 -17.34
N ASN A 234 -13.66 -14.55 -16.97
CA ASN A 234 -13.62 -13.11 -16.69
C ASN A 234 -12.18 -12.56 -16.73
N CYS A 235 -12.04 -11.24 -16.85
CA CYS A 235 -10.75 -10.57 -17.02
C CYS A 235 -10.02 -10.21 -15.73
N ALA A 236 -10.29 -10.89 -14.60
CA ALA A 236 -9.71 -10.56 -13.29
C ALA A 236 -8.19 -10.77 -13.17
N ASN A 237 -7.59 -11.27 -14.25
CA ASN A 237 -6.18 -11.59 -14.40
C ASN A 237 -5.57 -10.97 -15.67
N CYS A 238 -6.26 -10.05 -16.34
CA CYS A 238 -5.86 -9.53 -17.65
C CYS A 238 -5.26 -8.13 -17.55
N LEU A 239 -4.05 -7.98 -18.08
CA LEU A 239 -3.38 -6.68 -18.16
C LEU A 239 -4.20 -5.67 -18.99
N PRO A 240 -4.74 -6.00 -20.18
CA PRO A 240 -5.53 -5.03 -20.96
C PRO A 240 -6.74 -4.48 -20.19
N TYR A 241 -7.43 -5.32 -19.42
CA TYR A 241 -8.55 -4.88 -18.60
C TYR A 241 -8.10 -3.96 -17.47
N ALA A 242 -7.03 -4.34 -16.77
CA ALA A 242 -6.50 -3.58 -15.64
C ALA A 242 -6.01 -2.19 -16.07
N LEU A 243 -5.34 -2.09 -17.22
CA LEU A 243 -4.92 -0.82 -17.82
C LEU A 243 -6.11 0.06 -18.21
N ARG A 244 -7.09 -0.48 -18.95
CA ARG A 244 -8.34 0.26 -19.29
C ARG A 244 -9.13 0.70 -18.06
N TRP A 245 -9.11 -0.11 -16.99
CA TRP A 245 -9.74 0.29 -15.73
C TRP A 245 -9.00 1.46 -15.09
N ARG A 246 -7.67 1.40 -15.02
CA ARG A 246 -6.84 2.48 -14.47
C ARG A 246 -7.08 3.80 -15.20
N ASP A 247 -7.08 3.78 -16.54
CA ASP A 247 -7.25 5.00 -17.32
C ASP A 247 -8.62 5.64 -17.07
N ARG A 248 -9.67 4.83 -16.92
CA ARG A 248 -11.00 5.32 -16.52
C ARG A 248 -11.00 5.93 -15.13
N VAL A 249 -10.31 5.33 -14.15
CA VAL A 249 -10.21 5.90 -12.80
C VAL A 249 -9.54 7.27 -12.87
N LEU A 250 -8.41 7.38 -13.55
CA LEU A 250 -7.66 8.63 -13.62
C LEU A 250 -8.40 9.72 -14.40
N ASN A 251 -9.09 9.36 -15.48
CA ASN A 251 -9.88 10.33 -16.26
C ASN A 251 -11.16 10.78 -15.53
N ALA A 252 -11.63 10.02 -14.54
CA ALA A 252 -12.78 10.39 -13.71
C ALA A 252 -12.39 11.32 -12.55
N LEU A 253 -11.10 11.39 -12.19
CA LEU A 253 -10.64 12.32 -11.18
C LEU A 253 -10.72 13.75 -11.74
N PRO A 254 -11.27 14.71 -10.99
CA PRO A 254 -11.22 16.10 -11.40
C PRO A 254 -9.81 16.56 -11.77
N PRO A 255 -9.69 17.53 -12.69
CA PRO A 255 -8.39 18.05 -13.11
C PRO A 255 -7.73 18.82 -11.96
N TRP A 256 -6.98 18.13 -11.13
CA TRP A 256 -6.09 18.73 -10.14
C TRP A 256 -4.69 18.85 -10.74
N HIS A 257 -4.20 20.07 -10.86
CA HIS A 257 -2.79 20.30 -11.17
C HIS A 257 -1.93 19.68 -10.08
N GLN A 258 -1.05 18.75 -10.44
CA GLN A 258 0.08 18.39 -9.61
C GLN A 258 1.36 18.86 -10.26
N PRO A 259 2.28 19.49 -9.50
CA PRO A 259 3.64 19.67 -9.97
C PRO A 259 4.30 18.29 -10.16
N PRO A 260 5.19 18.14 -11.15
CA PRO A 260 5.99 16.94 -11.29
C PRO A 260 6.83 16.73 -10.02
N LEU A 261 6.80 15.52 -9.47
CA LEU A 261 7.79 15.09 -8.49
C LEU A 261 9.11 14.95 -9.24
N SER A 262 9.95 15.98 -9.12
CA SER A 262 11.36 15.99 -9.54
C SER A 262 12.19 15.03 -8.71
#